data_AF-A0A965I2M8-F1
#
_entry.id   AF-A0A965I2M8-F1
#
_cell.length_a   1.000
_cell.length_b   1.000
_cell.length_c   1.000
_cell.angle_alpha   90.00
_cell.angle_beta   90.00
_cell.angle_gamma   90.00
#
_symmetry.space_group_name_H-M   'P 1'
#
loop_
_entity.id
_entity.type
_entity.pdbx_description
1 polymer ?
#
loop_
_entity_poly.entity_id
_entity_poly.type
_entity_poly.pdbx_seq_one_letter_code
_entity_poly.pdbx_strand_id
1 'polypeptide(L)'
;NFDDVDTELTVNDTIVLEGITGTLTSTGSSDGEEMPAISNQEFVFSSANNSTVTATTDATGALDVQALLSTTYTAVGTNTSAESAISISDVIATLKAAVGITELTNYQELAADVNQDDQVTISDVIGVLKIAVGIEEGGTLILTDQGNDEFTITSNTTELTAVALGDVDGSWANSAVADIL
;
A
#
# COMPACT_ATOMS: atom_id res chain seq x y z
N ASN A 1 17.73 -43.38 -9.43
CA ASN A 1 16.73 -43.15 -8.39
C ASN A 1 16.94 -41.71 -7.97
N PHE A 2 16.12 -40.80 -8.48
CA PHE A 2 16.18 -39.40 -8.07
C PHE A 2 15.58 -39.36 -6.69
N ASP A 3 16.43 -39.18 -5.70
CA ASP A 3 16.00 -38.98 -4.32
C ASP A 3 15.36 -37.59 -4.28
N ASP A 4 14.15 -37.58 -3.75
CA ASP A 4 13.24 -36.45 -3.69
C ASP A 4 13.96 -35.28 -3.02
N VAL A 5 13.94 -34.12 -3.68
CA VAL A 5 14.34 -32.88 -3.04
C VAL A 5 13.21 -32.55 -2.07
N ASP A 6 13.40 -32.93 -0.82
CA ASP A 6 12.60 -32.48 0.30
C ASP A 6 12.89 -30.99 0.53
N THR A 7 12.30 -30.12 -0.28
CA THR A 7 12.17 -28.70 0.04
C THR A 7 11.02 -28.53 1.02
N GLU A 8 11.20 -29.05 2.23
CA GLU A 8 10.39 -28.65 3.37
C GLU A 8 10.98 -27.32 3.89
N LEU A 9 10.71 -26.24 3.14
CA LEU A 9 10.87 -24.89 3.68
C LEU A 9 9.81 -24.77 4.78
N THR A 10 10.26 -24.74 6.03
CA THR A 10 9.40 -24.51 7.19
C THR A 10 9.11 -23.01 7.25
N VAL A 11 8.00 -22.59 6.65
CA VAL A 11 7.61 -21.19 6.46
C VAL A 11 6.97 -20.64 7.74
N ASN A 12 7.73 -19.79 8.44
CA ASN A 12 7.22 -18.86 9.47
C ASN A 12 7.60 -17.45 9.02
N ASP A 13 7.15 -17.05 7.84
CA ASP A 13 7.51 -15.76 7.24
C ASP A 13 6.53 -14.69 7.75
N THR A 14 7.07 -13.69 8.46
CA THR A 14 6.32 -12.55 8.98
C THR A 14 6.63 -11.35 8.08
N ILE A 15 5.63 -10.81 7.39
CA ILE A 15 5.77 -9.56 6.65
C ILE A 15 5.52 -8.42 7.64
N VAL A 16 6.52 -7.57 7.83
CA VAL A 16 6.36 -6.36 8.61
C VAL A 16 5.83 -5.30 7.65
N LEU A 17 4.54 -4.96 7.75
CA LEU A 17 4.05 -3.83 6.97
C LEU A 17 4.38 -2.54 7.71
N GLU A 18 5.08 -1.67 7.01
CA GLU A 18 5.36 -0.33 7.43
C GLU A 18 4.42 0.60 6.64
N GLY A 19 3.27 0.93 7.21
CA GLY A 19 2.70 2.24 6.90
C GLY A 19 3.76 3.25 7.34
N ILE A 20 4.51 3.83 6.39
CA ILE A 20 5.78 4.58 6.54
C ILE A 20 6.38 4.51 7.98
N THR A 21 6.91 3.33 8.30
CA THR A 21 7.82 2.93 9.38
C THR A 21 7.56 3.45 10.80
N GLY A 22 6.96 2.59 11.63
CA GLY A 22 7.35 2.46 13.03
C GLY A 22 8.16 1.18 13.19
N THR A 23 9.42 1.16 12.73
CA THR A 23 10.25 -0.04 12.89
C THR A 23 10.46 -0.30 14.38
N LEU A 24 10.31 -1.55 14.81
CA LEU A 24 11.11 -2.02 15.94
C LEU A 24 12.29 -2.86 15.44
N THR A 25 13.22 -2.22 14.75
CA THR A 25 14.61 -2.34 15.21
C THR A 25 15.17 -0.95 15.40
N SER A 26 15.76 -0.75 16.58
CA SER A 26 16.43 0.48 16.95
C SER A 26 17.36 0.95 15.83
N THR A 27 17.02 2.05 15.14
CA THR A 27 17.71 3.33 15.21
C THR A 27 17.36 4.21 14.00
N GLY A 28 16.56 5.25 14.24
CA GLY A 28 16.76 6.57 13.64
C GLY A 28 16.32 6.79 12.19
N SER A 29 15.06 7.17 12.02
CA SER A 29 14.67 8.25 11.11
C SER A 29 13.81 9.23 11.90
N SER A 30 14.05 10.52 11.72
CA SER A 30 13.82 11.58 12.72
C SER A 30 12.63 12.49 12.44
N ASP A 31 11.65 12.06 11.65
CA ASP A 31 10.46 12.87 11.38
C ASP A 31 9.25 12.08 11.87
N GLY A 32 9.05 12.13 13.20
CA GLY A 32 8.06 11.36 13.95
C GLY A 32 6.65 11.91 13.80
N GLU A 33 6.04 11.67 12.65
CA GLU A 33 4.58 11.76 12.50
C GLU A 33 3.99 10.37 12.74
N GLU A 34 3.09 10.25 13.71
CA GLU A 34 2.32 9.01 13.89
C GLU A 34 1.48 8.79 12.63
N MET A 35 1.48 7.57 12.11
CA MET A 35 0.73 7.20 10.92
C MET A 35 -0.53 6.43 11.27
N PRO A 36 -1.56 6.39 10.39
CA PRO A 36 -2.67 5.48 10.58
C PRO A 36 -2.14 4.06 10.69
N ALA A 37 -2.46 3.43 11.81
CA ALA A 37 -2.24 2.00 11.96
C ALA A 37 -3.14 1.27 10.96
N ILE A 38 -2.55 0.51 10.05
CA ILE A 38 -3.24 -0.49 9.21
C ILE A 38 -3.64 -1.71 10.04
N SER A 39 -4.14 -1.52 11.26
CA SER A 39 -4.44 -2.61 12.19
C SER A 39 -5.75 -3.31 11.83
N ASN A 40 -5.77 -4.64 11.93
CA ASN A 40 -6.94 -5.47 11.60
C ASN A 40 -7.46 -5.25 10.17
N GLN A 41 -6.56 -4.88 9.26
CA GLN A 41 -6.80 -4.65 7.85
C GLN A 41 -6.61 -5.95 7.08
N GLU A 42 -7.63 -6.36 6.33
CA GLU A 42 -7.51 -7.47 5.38
C GLU A 42 -6.83 -7.01 4.09
N PHE A 43 -5.91 -7.84 3.59
CA PHE A 43 -5.26 -7.73 2.29
C PHE A 43 -5.42 -9.04 1.52
N VAL A 44 -5.68 -8.90 0.22
CA VAL A 44 -5.76 -10.01 -0.74
C VAL A 44 -4.49 -10.01 -1.57
N PHE A 45 -3.65 -11.01 -1.36
CA PHE A 45 -2.44 -11.28 -2.14
C PHE A 45 -2.81 -12.08 -3.38
N SER A 46 -2.55 -11.55 -4.56
CA SER A 46 -2.79 -12.19 -5.84
C SER A 46 -1.46 -12.47 -6.53
N SER A 47 -1.22 -13.72 -6.91
CA SER A 47 -0.02 -14.09 -7.67
C SER A 47 -0.32 -14.28 -9.15
N ALA A 48 0.72 -14.25 -9.98
CA ALA A 48 0.62 -14.38 -11.44
C ALA A 48 -0.04 -15.69 -11.92
N ASN A 49 -0.11 -16.73 -11.08
CA ASN A 49 -0.80 -17.97 -11.39
C ASN A 49 -2.28 -17.97 -10.95
N ASN A 50 -2.84 -16.80 -10.63
CA ASN A 50 -4.19 -16.58 -10.12
C ASN A 50 -4.48 -17.23 -8.75
N SER A 51 -3.47 -17.69 -8.02
CA SER A 51 -3.63 -18.08 -6.62
C SER A 51 -3.78 -16.82 -5.77
N THR A 52 -4.81 -16.83 -4.92
CA THR A 52 -5.09 -15.75 -3.98
C THR A 52 -4.93 -16.25 -2.55
N VAL A 53 -4.34 -15.42 -1.69
CA VAL A 53 -4.23 -15.66 -0.25
C VAL A 53 -4.73 -14.40 0.44
N THR A 54 -5.61 -14.56 1.44
CA THR A 54 -6.04 -13.43 2.27
C THR A 54 -5.29 -13.46 3.58
N ALA A 55 -4.91 -12.28 4.06
CA ALA A 55 -4.25 -12.12 5.34
C ALA A 55 -4.73 -10.83 6.01
N THR A 56 -4.83 -10.87 7.34
CA THR A 56 -5.28 -9.74 8.14
C THR A 56 -4.14 -9.27 9.02
N THR A 57 -3.86 -7.98 9.02
CA THR A 57 -2.84 -7.41 9.88
C THR A 57 -3.24 -7.51 11.35
N ASP A 58 -2.26 -7.60 12.23
CA ASP A 58 -2.50 -7.60 13.67
C ASP A 58 -2.69 -6.18 14.25
N ALA A 59 -2.65 -6.08 15.58
CA ALA A 59 -2.74 -4.81 16.30
C ALA A 59 -1.59 -3.82 15.98
N THR A 60 -0.48 -4.33 15.44
CA THR A 60 0.75 -3.59 15.13
C THR A 60 0.94 -3.34 13.65
N GLY A 61 0.04 -3.86 12.80
CA GLY A 61 0.17 -3.76 11.34
C GLY A 61 0.97 -4.90 10.72
N ALA A 62 1.48 -5.86 11.50
CA ALA A 62 2.22 -6.99 10.96
C ALA A 62 1.28 -8.01 10.30
N LEU A 63 1.76 -8.64 9.22
CA LEU A 63 1.06 -9.73 8.53
C LEU A 63 1.82 -11.04 8.73
N ASP A 64 1.11 -12.05 9.19
CA ASP A 64 1.58 -13.43 9.18
C ASP A 64 1.01 -14.15 7.95
N VAL A 65 1.87 -14.52 7.00
CA VAL A 65 1.43 -15.06 5.71
C VAL A 65 2.04 -16.44 5.46
N GLN A 66 1.60 -17.38 6.28
CA GLN A 66 2.08 -18.77 6.35
C GLN A 66 1.87 -19.61 5.06
N ALA A 67 1.29 -19.06 4.00
CA ALA A 67 0.93 -19.77 2.77
C ALA A 67 1.49 -19.15 1.48
N LEU A 68 2.35 -18.13 1.57
CA LEU A 68 2.93 -17.52 0.38
C LEU A 68 4.10 -18.35 -0.15
N LEU A 69 4.08 -18.61 -1.44
CA LEU A 69 5.17 -19.27 -2.16
C LEU A 69 6.15 -18.19 -2.62
N SER A 70 7.40 -18.55 -2.90
CA SER A 70 8.39 -17.64 -3.49
C SER A 70 8.00 -17.27 -4.94
N THR A 71 7.06 -16.34 -5.10
CA THR A 71 6.54 -15.83 -6.37
C THR A 71 6.22 -14.33 -6.25
N THR A 72 5.88 -13.72 -7.38
CA THR A 72 5.46 -12.31 -7.44
C THR A 72 4.00 -12.18 -7.03
N TYR A 73 3.73 -11.22 -6.16
CA TYR A 73 2.41 -10.87 -5.68
C TYR A 73 2.11 -9.39 -5.94
N THR A 74 0.83 -9.11 -6.17
CA THR A 74 0.21 -7.82 -5.84
C THR A 74 -0.66 -8.01 -4.60
N ALA A 75 -0.83 -6.98 -3.79
CA ALA A 75 -1.70 -7.07 -2.62
C ALA A 75 -2.58 -5.84 -2.45
N VAL A 76 -3.87 -6.08 -2.30
CA VAL A 76 -4.90 -5.04 -2.25
C VAL A 76 -5.73 -5.18 -0.98
N GLY A 77 -5.98 -4.07 -0.30
CA GLY A 77 -6.87 -3.97 0.85
C GLY A 77 -7.87 -2.82 0.69
N THR A 78 -8.77 -2.65 1.66
CA THR A 78 -9.71 -1.52 1.68
C THR A 78 -9.83 -0.91 3.07
N ASN A 79 -9.74 0.41 3.17
CA ASN A 79 -9.77 1.13 4.44
C ASN A 79 -10.61 2.40 4.33
N THR A 80 -11.64 2.52 5.17
CA THR A 80 -12.56 3.68 5.14
C THR A 80 -11.91 4.99 5.59
N SER A 81 -10.86 4.93 6.42
CA SER A 81 -10.12 6.14 6.79
C SER A 81 -9.24 6.64 5.64
N ALA A 82 -8.78 5.74 4.77
CA ALA A 82 -8.09 6.10 3.53
C ALA A 82 -9.04 6.81 2.55
N GLU A 83 -10.27 6.32 2.42
CA GLU A 83 -11.30 7.00 1.62
C GLU A 83 -11.56 8.43 2.10
N SER A 84 -11.59 8.63 3.42
CA SER A 84 -11.86 9.93 4.03
C SER A 84 -10.72 10.96 3.88
N ALA A 85 -9.52 10.49 3.54
CA ALA A 85 -8.36 11.36 3.28
C ALA A 85 -8.37 11.93 1.85
N ILE A 86 -9.03 11.24 0.91
CA ILE A 86 -9.07 11.62 -0.49
C ILE A 86 -9.90 12.91 -0.66
N SER A 87 -9.24 13.95 -1.16
CA SER A 87 -9.76 15.31 -1.17
C SER A 87 -9.55 16.02 -2.51
N ILE A 88 -10.05 17.25 -2.62
CA ILE A 88 -9.80 18.10 -3.80
C ILE A 88 -8.32 18.48 -3.93
N SER A 89 -7.54 18.46 -2.84
CA SER A 89 -6.10 18.69 -2.89
C SER A 89 -5.41 17.62 -3.73
N ASP A 90 -5.82 16.36 -3.57
CA ASP A 90 -5.32 15.23 -4.35
C ASP A 90 -5.68 15.36 -5.83
N VAL A 91 -6.93 15.75 -6.13
CA VAL A 91 -7.35 16.04 -7.51
C VAL A 91 -6.43 17.07 -8.17
N ILE A 92 -6.06 18.12 -7.44
CA ILE A 92 -5.16 19.16 -7.95
C ILE A 92 -3.74 18.62 -8.13
N ALA A 93 -3.26 17.76 -7.21
CA ALA A 93 -1.95 17.12 -7.31
C ALA A 93 -1.88 16.20 -8.53
N THR A 94 -2.86 15.30 -8.70
CA THR A 94 -3.01 14.43 -9.87
C THR A 94 -3.10 15.25 -11.16
N LEU A 95 -3.87 16.35 -11.17
CA LEU A 95 -3.99 17.20 -12.35
C LEU A 95 -2.66 17.83 -12.75
N LYS A 96 -1.93 18.40 -11.78
CA LYS A 96 -0.60 18.98 -12.03
C LYS A 96 0.36 17.94 -12.59
N ALA A 97 0.33 16.71 -12.08
CA ALA A 97 1.13 15.61 -12.60
C ALA A 97 0.74 15.24 -14.04
N ALA A 98 -0.54 14.99 -14.28
CA ALA A 98 -1.07 14.60 -15.59
C ALA A 98 -0.79 15.63 -16.70
N VAL A 99 -0.67 16.92 -16.37
CA VAL A 99 -0.32 17.98 -17.33
C VAL A 99 1.17 18.36 -17.33
N GLY A 100 2.02 17.65 -16.57
CA GLY A 100 3.47 17.85 -16.54
C GLY A 100 3.93 19.11 -15.81
N ILE A 101 3.14 19.63 -14.87
CA ILE A 101 3.50 20.77 -14.00
C ILE A 101 4.31 20.31 -12.79
N THR A 102 4.08 19.09 -12.30
CA THR A 102 4.73 18.54 -11.10
C THR A 102 5.13 17.11 -11.34
N GLU A 103 6.35 16.76 -10.93
CA GLU A 103 6.83 15.38 -10.91
C GLU A 103 6.43 14.76 -9.57
N LEU A 104 5.85 13.56 -9.62
CA LEU A 104 5.41 12.82 -8.44
C LEU A 104 6.51 11.86 -7.98
N THR A 105 6.52 11.52 -6.70
CA THR A 105 7.32 10.38 -6.21
C THR A 105 6.65 9.06 -6.59
N ASN A 106 7.38 7.94 -6.57
CA ASN A 106 6.82 6.62 -6.92
C ASN A 106 5.52 6.29 -6.15
N TYR A 107 5.46 6.59 -4.84
CA TYR A 107 4.25 6.36 -4.03
C TYR A 107 3.08 7.25 -4.46
N GLN A 108 3.37 8.48 -4.85
CA GLN A 108 2.37 9.43 -5.31
C GLN A 108 1.90 9.10 -6.73
N GLU A 109 2.77 8.57 -7.59
CA GLU A 109 2.37 8.04 -8.90
C GLU A 109 1.41 6.87 -8.72
N LEU A 110 1.73 5.93 -7.82
CA LEU A 110 0.85 4.82 -7.48
C LEU A 110 -0.49 5.29 -6.89
N ALA A 111 -0.47 6.25 -5.95
CA ALA A 111 -1.69 6.83 -5.40
C ALA A 111 -2.51 7.57 -6.47
N ALA A 112 -1.84 8.25 -7.40
CA ALA A 112 -2.49 9.03 -8.44
C ALA A 112 -3.12 8.14 -9.52
N ASP A 113 -2.50 7.02 -9.88
CA ASP A 113 -3.01 6.04 -10.85
C ASP A 113 -4.14 5.16 -10.25
N VAL A 114 -5.29 5.80 -10.05
CA VAL A 114 -6.49 5.14 -9.49
C VAL A 114 -7.09 4.10 -10.45
N ASN A 115 -6.76 4.17 -11.73
CA ASN A 115 -7.26 3.25 -12.74
C ASN A 115 -6.32 2.06 -12.99
N GLN A 116 -5.09 2.11 -12.46
CA GLN A 116 -4.05 1.07 -12.50
C GLN A 116 -3.67 0.69 -13.93
N ASP A 117 -3.43 1.70 -14.79
CA ASP A 117 -2.90 1.51 -16.15
C ASP A 117 -1.44 1.96 -16.32
N ASP A 118 -0.72 2.08 -15.20
CA ASP A 118 0.69 2.48 -15.07
C ASP A 118 0.97 3.91 -15.58
N GLN A 119 -0.08 4.74 -15.74
CA GLN A 119 0.05 6.10 -16.26
C GLN A 119 -0.83 7.08 -15.50
N VAL A 120 -0.22 8.15 -14.99
CA VAL A 120 -0.97 9.27 -14.39
C VAL A 120 -1.48 10.20 -15.49
N THR A 121 -2.76 10.11 -15.82
CA THR A 121 -3.42 10.88 -16.88
C THR A 121 -4.63 11.67 -16.39
N ILE A 122 -5.33 12.35 -17.31
CA ILE A 122 -6.59 13.03 -16.99
C ILE A 122 -7.70 12.04 -16.61
N SER A 123 -7.61 10.77 -17.04
CA SER A 123 -8.55 9.73 -16.61
C SER A 123 -8.49 9.55 -15.09
N ASP A 124 -7.29 9.58 -14.53
CA ASP A 124 -7.04 9.48 -13.09
C ASP A 124 -7.54 10.69 -12.33
N VAL A 125 -7.32 11.89 -12.86
CA VAL A 125 -7.88 13.13 -12.28
C VAL A 125 -9.39 13.01 -12.11
N ILE A 126 -10.07 12.45 -13.11
CA ILE A 126 -11.51 12.23 -13.06
C ILE A 126 -11.85 11.16 -12.02
N GLY A 127 -11.10 10.07 -11.94
CA GLY A 127 -11.28 9.03 -10.93
C GLY A 127 -11.14 9.57 -9.51
N VAL A 128 -10.03 10.25 -9.21
CA VAL A 128 -9.80 10.89 -7.91
C VAL A 128 -10.90 11.90 -7.59
N LEU A 129 -11.35 12.71 -8.57
CA LEU A 129 -12.44 13.67 -8.35
C LEU A 129 -13.74 12.98 -7.98
N LYS A 130 -14.10 11.88 -8.66
CA LYS A 130 -15.32 11.14 -8.34
C LYS A 130 -15.28 10.56 -6.93
N ILE A 131 -14.13 10.08 -6.49
CA ILE A 131 -13.94 9.61 -5.11
C ILE A 131 -14.07 10.78 -4.14
N ALA A 132 -13.31 11.86 -4.35
CA ALA A 132 -13.30 13.04 -3.47
C ALA A 132 -14.67 13.72 -3.30
N VAL A 133 -15.57 13.61 -4.29
CA VAL A 133 -16.94 14.15 -4.23
C VAL A 133 -18.02 13.11 -3.89
N GLY A 134 -17.63 11.87 -3.57
CA GLY A 134 -18.54 10.80 -3.15
C GLY A 134 -19.44 10.24 -4.25
N ILE A 135 -18.98 10.27 -5.51
CA ILE A 135 -19.64 9.62 -6.66
C ILE A 135 -19.21 8.15 -6.78
N GLU A 136 -17.94 7.85 -6.48
CA GLU A 136 -17.38 6.50 -6.46
C GLU A 136 -16.77 6.24 -5.07
N GLU A 137 -16.76 4.97 -4.64
CA GLU A 137 -16.12 4.57 -3.38
C GLU A 137 -14.60 4.61 -3.53
N GLY A 138 -13.92 5.06 -2.47
CA GLY A 138 -12.46 5.08 -2.38
C GLY A 138 -11.90 4.06 -1.41
N GLY A 139 -10.72 4.39 -0.86
CA GLY A 139 -10.13 3.63 0.25
C GLY A 139 -9.42 2.35 -0.14
N THR A 140 -9.21 2.09 -1.43
CA THR A 140 -8.34 1.02 -1.89
C THR A 140 -6.91 1.26 -1.39
N LEU A 141 -6.33 0.25 -0.77
CA LEU A 141 -4.93 0.22 -0.37
C LEU A 141 -4.16 -0.74 -1.27
N ILE A 142 -2.97 -0.32 -1.71
CA ILE A 142 -2.01 -1.18 -2.39
C ILE A 142 -0.80 -1.37 -1.49
N LEU A 143 -0.35 -2.62 -1.29
CA LEU A 143 0.96 -2.86 -0.68
C LEU A 143 2.05 -2.79 -1.73
N THR A 144 3.14 -2.12 -1.38
CA THR A 144 4.25 -1.87 -2.29
C THR A 144 5.60 -2.13 -1.63
N ASP A 145 6.56 -2.60 -2.42
CA ASP A 145 7.99 -2.59 -2.11
C ASP A 145 8.65 -1.41 -2.84
N GLN A 146 9.00 -0.36 -2.08
CA GLN A 146 9.69 0.83 -2.57
C GLN A 146 8.98 1.55 -3.74
N GLY A 147 7.65 1.51 -3.77
CA GLY A 147 6.82 2.13 -4.81
C GLY A 147 6.43 1.19 -5.96
N ASN A 148 6.89 -0.06 -5.98
CA ASN A 148 6.41 -1.10 -6.89
C ASN A 148 5.25 -1.87 -6.24
N ASP A 149 4.12 -1.98 -6.91
CA ASP A 149 2.93 -2.72 -6.48
C ASP A 149 3.05 -4.24 -6.69
N GLU A 150 4.02 -4.66 -7.49
CA GLU A 150 4.50 -6.04 -7.59
C GLU A 150 5.73 -6.28 -6.71
N PHE A 151 5.69 -7.30 -5.87
CA PHE A 151 6.82 -7.67 -5.00
C PHE A 151 6.98 -9.19 -4.85
N THR A 152 8.20 -9.63 -4.51
CA THR A 152 8.50 -11.04 -4.23
C THR A 152 8.96 -11.19 -2.80
N ILE A 153 8.37 -12.13 -2.07
CA ILE A 153 8.80 -12.47 -0.72
C ILE A 153 9.94 -13.46 -0.84
N THR A 154 11.16 -12.95 -0.62
CA THR A 154 12.42 -13.71 -0.78
C THR A 154 13.11 -14.00 0.54
N SER A 155 12.57 -13.51 1.66
CA SER A 155 13.13 -13.70 2.98
C SER A 155 12.04 -13.77 4.03
N ASN A 156 12.40 -14.21 5.23
CA ASN A 156 11.47 -14.41 6.34
C ASN A 156 10.86 -13.11 6.89
N THR A 157 11.40 -11.96 6.47
CA THR A 157 10.93 -10.62 6.83
C THR A 157 11.03 -9.70 5.62
N THR A 158 9.89 -9.24 5.10
CA THR A 158 9.83 -8.20 4.06
C THR A 158 9.13 -6.98 4.65
N GLU A 159 9.66 -5.80 4.38
CA GLU A 159 9.04 -4.52 4.67
C GLU A 159 8.24 -4.06 3.45
N LEU A 160 6.96 -3.76 3.63
CA LEU A 160 6.10 -3.22 2.58
C LEU A 160 5.39 -1.97 3.08
N THR A 161 5.09 -1.05 2.17
CA THR A 161 4.32 0.16 2.46
C THR A 161 2.91 0.06 1.92
N ALA A 162 1.92 0.47 2.70
CA ALA A 162 0.56 0.63 2.21
C ALA A 162 0.38 2.02 1.59
N VAL A 163 -0.16 2.09 0.38
CA VAL A 163 -0.49 3.34 -0.33
C VAL A 163 -1.99 3.39 -0.55
N ALA A 164 -2.62 4.52 -0.19
CA ALA A 164 -4.03 4.76 -0.44
C ALA A 164 -4.24 5.32 -1.85
N LEU A 165 -4.98 4.60 -2.69
CA LEU A 165 -5.32 5.09 -4.03
C LEU A 165 -6.22 6.31 -3.92
N GLY A 166 -5.82 7.37 -4.62
CA GLY A 166 -6.47 8.66 -4.65
C GLY A 166 -5.98 9.66 -3.60
N ASP A 167 -5.19 9.25 -2.61
CA ASP A 167 -4.57 10.13 -1.61
C ASP A 167 -3.14 10.46 -2.03
N VAL A 168 -3.01 11.40 -2.96
CA VAL A 168 -1.74 11.77 -3.62
C VAL A 168 -0.89 12.69 -2.74
N ASP A 169 -1.51 13.46 -1.86
CA ASP A 169 -0.79 14.27 -0.88
C ASP A 169 -0.36 13.48 0.38
N GLY A 170 -0.78 12.22 0.50
CA GLY A 170 -0.42 11.32 1.58
C GLY A 170 -1.06 11.68 2.90
N SER A 171 -2.13 12.47 2.89
CA SER A 171 -2.83 12.90 4.10
C SER A 171 -3.43 11.75 4.89
N TRP A 172 -3.76 10.60 4.26
CA TRP A 172 -4.13 9.39 4.98
C TRP A 172 -2.96 8.98 5.86
N ALA A 173 -1.81 8.71 5.27
CA ALA A 173 -0.59 8.31 5.96
C ALA A 173 -0.16 9.30 7.07
N ASN A 174 -0.54 10.57 6.97
CA ASN A 174 -0.21 11.61 7.95
C ASN A 174 -1.38 12.02 8.87
N SER A 175 -2.50 11.29 8.87
CA SER A 175 -3.73 11.69 9.57
C SER A 175 -3.69 11.56 11.10
N ALA A 176 -2.59 11.11 11.72
CA ALA A 176 -2.55 11.02 13.20
C ALA A 176 -2.18 12.33 13.90
N VAL A 177 -1.93 13.43 13.19
CA VAL A 177 -1.73 14.75 13.80
C VAL A 177 -3.08 15.42 14.06
N ALA A 178 -3.89 14.85 14.96
CA ALA A 178 -4.98 15.60 15.55
C ALA A 178 -4.36 16.70 16.41
N ASP A 179 -4.33 17.92 15.85
CA ASP A 179 -3.90 19.17 16.47
C ASP A 179 -4.48 19.28 17.89
N ILE A 180 -3.67 18.99 18.92
CA ILE A 180 -4.04 19.22 20.32
C ILE A 180 -3.85 20.71 20.57
N LEU A 181 -4.91 21.49 20.36
CA LEU A 181 -5.05 22.87 20.84
C LEU A 181 -5.56 22.90 22.29
#